data_AF-A0A812SKT9-F1
#
_entry.id   AF-A0A812SKT9-F1
#
_cell.length_a   1.000
_cell.length_b   1.000
_cell.length_c   1.000
_cell.angle_alpha   90.00
_cell.angle_beta   90.00
_cell.angle_gamma   90.00
#
_symmetry.space_group_name_H-M   'P 1'
#
loop_
_entity.id
_entity.type
_entity.pdbx_description
1 polymer ?
#
loop_
_entity_poly.entity_id
_entity_poly.type
_entity_poly.pdbx_seq_one_letter_code
_entity_poly.pdbx_strand_id
1 'polypeptide(L)'
;MKLLGAEVRPVTTGSRTLRDAINEAMRDWMSSVEDTHYILGSVVGPHPFPRIVRDFQAVIGDEAREQSLERLGKLPNKVVACVGGGSNAAGMFYPFVEDKEVELIGVEAGGRGPNAGDHASPLTYGEPGVLHGSYSFVMQDEDGQTCDVHSMSAGLDYPGVGPEHSYWKATGRVEYTCCEDDDAMKGFDALAASEGILPALESSHAVAKAMEVAAKMSKDEVVLVCLSGRGDKADNLMSAVDRAFENLRQQNKKALVPFVTAGDPSLEITAAALTELGKRGAAVCEVGIPYSDPIADGPVIQASYTRALDKKIKLKSILDTIGSVTPTLPCPVVTMISYAIIHRHGPEQFLDAAQAAGVSGAIVPDLLVEESDAFAKLCKQRDFSLIQLVTPTTSKERAKKIVETSTGFIYY
;
A
#
# COMPACT_ATOMS: atom_id res chain seq x y z
N MET A 1 6.97 3.67 17.43
CA MET A 1 6.61 2.89 18.63
C MET A 1 7.83 2.53 19.47
N LYS A 2 8.72 1.60 19.06
CA LYS A 2 9.89 1.19 19.87
C LYS A 2 10.81 2.35 20.31
N LEU A 3 11.09 3.31 19.42
CA LEU A 3 11.88 4.51 19.76
C LEU A 3 11.24 5.38 20.86
N LEU A 4 9.92 5.31 21.03
CA LEU A 4 9.17 6.02 22.07
C LEU A 4 9.10 5.22 23.38
N GLY A 5 9.81 4.10 23.49
CA GLY A 5 9.81 3.24 24.67
C GLY A 5 8.69 2.21 24.74
N ALA A 6 7.82 2.14 23.73
CA ALA A 6 6.73 1.16 23.70
C ALA A 6 7.25 -0.26 23.36
N GLU A 7 6.79 -1.26 24.11
CA GLU A 7 6.92 -2.66 23.73
C GLU A 7 5.97 -2.96 22.55
N VAL A 8 6.48 -3.65 21.52
CA VAL A 8 5.67 -4.06 20.36
C VAL A 8 5.63 -5.58 20.33
N ARG A 9 4.44 -6.16 20.54
CA ARG A 9 4.19 -7.60 20.54
C ARG A 9 3.49 -8.01 19.23
N PRO A 10 4.19 -8.65 18.28
CA PRO A 10 3.55 -9.10 17.04
C PRO A 10 2.56 -10.24 17.29
N VAL A 11 1.35 -10.12 16.75
CA VAL A 11 0.36 -11.21 16.76
C VAL A 11 0.62 -12.14 15.57
N THR A 12 0.80 -13.43 15.85
CA THR A 12 1.20 -14.44 14.85
C THR A 12 0.11 -15.49 14.59
N THR A 13 -0.99 -15.41 15.33
CA THR A 13 -2.18 -16.24 15.26
C THR A 13 -3.26 -15.59 14.37
N GLY A 14 -4.25 -16.37 13.95
CA GLY A 14 -5.37 -15.87 13.15
C GLY A 14 -4.98 -15.40 11.75
N SER A 15 -5.65 -14.35 11.26
CA SER A 15 -5.34 -13.73 9.97
C SER A 15 -4.14 -12.78 10.04
N ARG A 16 -3.61 -12.53 11.26
CA ARG A 16 -2.47 -11.65 11.54
C ARG A 16 -2.75 -10.20 11.14
N THR A 17 -4.00 -9.79 11.35
CA THR A 17 -4.52 -8.46 11.00
C THR A 17 -4.99 -7.71 12.25
N LEU A 18 -5.66 -6.57 12.07
CA LEU A 18 -6.20 -5.74 13.15
C LEU A 18 -7.17 -6.50 14.06
N ARG A 19 -8.01 -7.39 13.51
CA ARG A 19 -8.93 -8.22 14.30
C ARG A 19 -8.19 -9.02 15.37
N ASP A 20 -7.10 -9.69 15.00
CA ASP A 20 -6.35 -10.54 15.92
C ASP A 20 -5.56 -9.71 16.94
N ALA A 21 -5.07 -8.54 16.53
CA ALA A 21 -4.46 -7.58 17.45
C ALA A 21 -5.44 -7.10 18.53
N ILE A 22 -6.71 -6.84 18.18
CA ILE A 22 -7.76 -6.49 19.14
C ILE A 22 -8.03 -7.66 20.10
N ASN A 23 -8.13 -8.89 19.58
CA ASN A 23 -8.36 -10.08 20.40
C ASN A 23 -7.25 -10.30 21.44
N GLU A 24 -5.98 -10.20 21.04
CA GLU A 24 -4.85 -10.33 21.96
C GLU A 24 -4.78 -9.17 22.97
N ALA A 25 -5.06 -7.94 22.54
CA ALA A 25 -5.10 -6.78 23.44
C ALA A 25 -6.22 -6.88 24.48
N MET A 26 -7.41 -7.34 24.08
CA MET A 26 -8.52 -7.61 25.02
C MET A 26 -8.16 -8.73 26.00
N ARG A 27 -7.50 -9.79 25.52
CA ARG A 27 -7.05 -10.90 26.37
C ARG A 27 -6.03 -10.45 27.41
N ASP A 28 -5.04 -9.66 27.02
CA ASP A 28 -4.07 -9.07 27.93
C ASP A 28 -4.80 -8.22 28.99
N TRP A 29 -5.63 -7.29 28.54
CA TRP A 29 -6.38 -6.39 29.44
C TRP A 29 -7.25 -7.13 30.46
N MET A 30 -7.91 -8.22 30.08
CA MET A 30 -8.69 -9.04 31.01
C MET A 30 -7.84 -9.65 32.14
N SER A 31 -6.54 -9.87 31.90
CA SER A 31 -5.60 -10.41 32.88
C SER A 31 -4.83 -9.35 33.68
N SER A 32 -4.86 -8.09 33.24
CA SER A 32 -4.07 -6.98 33.79
C SER A 32 -4.91 -5.75 34.19
N VAL A 33 -6.24 -5.89 34.29
CA VAL A 33 -7.18 -4.76 34.49
C VAL A 33 -6.91 -3.89 35.72
N GLU A 34 -6.24 -4.42 36.75
CA GLU A 34 -5.94 -3.68 37.99
C GLU A 34 -4.88 -2.58 37.79
N ASP A 35 -3.93 -2.78 36.87
CA ASP A 35 -2.81 -1.87 36.63
C ASP A 35 -2.72 -1.38 35.17
N THR A 36 -3.54 -1.92 34.28
CA THR A 36 -3.49 -1.64 32.84
C THR A 36 -4.77 -0.98 32.35
N HIS A 37 -4.63 0.20 31.75
CA HIS A 37 -5.70 0.87 31.02
C HIS A 37 -5.66 0.50 29.53
N TYR A 38 -6.72 -0.12 29.02
CA TYR A 38 -6.83 -0.43 27.60
C TYR A 38 -7.28 0.77 26.78
N ILE A 39 -6.36 1.29 25.95
CA ILE A 39 -6.62 2.39 25.01
C ILE A 39 -7.19 1.81 23.72
N LEU A 40 -8.52 1.61 23.66
CA LEU A 40 -9.20 1.16 22.46
C LEU A 40 -9.20 2.27 21.39
N GLY A 41 -8.65 1.99 20.21
CA GLY A 41 -8.35 3.01 19.19
C GLY A 41 -9.51 3.45 18.29
N SER A 42 -10.75 2.98 18.51
CA SER A 42 -11.89 3.32 17.65
C SER A 42 -13.21 3.36 18.42
N VAL A 43 -14.31 3.82 17.79
CA VAL A 43 -15.66 3.85 18.37
C VAL A 43 -16.35 2.48 18.40
N VAL A 44 -15.58 1.41 18.54
CA VAL A 44 -16.05 0.03 18.68
C VAL A 44 -16.01 -0.39 20.16
N GLY A 45 -16.34 -1.64 20.46
CA GLY A 45 -16.19 -2.17 21.81
C GLY A 45 -17.37 -1.88 22.74
N PRO A 46 -17.32 -2.40 23.98
CA PRO A 46 -18.39 -2.21 24.93
C PRO A 46 -18.49 -0.76 25.43
N HIS A 47 -19.66 -0.39 25.95
CA HIS A 47 -19.78 0.84 26.72
C HIS A 47 -18.76 0.84 27.88
N PRO A 48 -18.04 1.95 28.15
CA PRO A 48 -18.22 3.30 27.60
C PRO A 48 -17.33 3.69 26.39
N PHE A 49 -16.56 2.76 25.81
CA PHE A 49 -15.54 3.10 24.81
C PHE A 49 -16.08 3.84 23.58
N PRO A 50 -17.16 3.40 22.90
CA PRO A 50 -17.67 4.12 21.73
C PRO A 50 -17.95 5.60 22.00
N ARG A 51 -18.59 5.89 23.14
CA ARG A 51 -18.90 7.26 23.56
C ARG A 51 -17.64 8.07 23.85
N ILE A 52 -16.72 7.51 24.64
CA ILE A 52 -15.47 8.20 25.01
C ILE A 52 -14.69 8.56 23.74
N VAL A 53 -14.50 7.60 22.84
CA VAL A 53 -13.70 7.82 21.62
C VAL A 53 -14.38 8.84 20.70
N ARG A 54 -15.71 8.76 20.52
CA ARG A 54 -16.46 9.77 19.76
C ARG A 54 -16.29 11.16 20.36
N ASP A 55 -16.50 11.30 21.67
CA ASP A 55 -16.43 12.60 22.34
C ASP A 55 -15.02 13.21 22.24
N PHE A 56 -13.97 12.39 22.31
CA PHE A 56 -12.60 12.86 22.07
C PHE A 56 -12.28 13.18 20.61
N GLN A 57 -13.02 12.60 19.65
CA GLN A 57 -12.86 12.87 18.23
C GLN A 57 -13.79 13.99 17.72
N ALA A 58 -14.83 14.36 18.48
CA ALA A 58 -15.85 15.34 18.09
C ALA A 58 -15.27 16.72 17.74
N VAL A 59 -14.10 17.05 18.30
CA VAL A 59 -13.34 18.26 17.96
C VAL A 59 -13.12 18.41 16.45
N ILE A 60 -12.98 17.30 15.71
CA ILE A 60 -12.82 17.31 14.25
C ILE A 60 -14.03 17.98 13.59
N GLY A 61 -15.24 17.53 13.93
CA GLY A 61 -16.47 18.08 13.36
C GLY A 61 -16.77 19.49 13.88
N ASP A 62 -16.46 19.78 15.15
CA ASP A 62 -16.70 21.09 15.75
C ASP A 62 -15.87 22.16 15.04
N GLU A 63 -14.57 21.91 14.88
CA GLU A 63 -13.65 22.79 14.15
C GLU A 63 -14.07 22.90 12.68
N ALA A 64 -14.39 21.78 12.02
CA ALA A 64 -14.76 21.81 10.62
C ALA A 64 -16.07 22.58 10.35
N ARG A 65 -17.02 22.50 11.29
CA ARG A 65 -18.28 23.24 11.24
C ARG A 65 -18.05 24.74 11.42
N GLU A 66 -17.24 25.13 12.40
CA GLU A 66 -16.84 26.53 12.61
C GLU A 66 -16.11 27.10 11.39
N GLN A 67 -15.10 26.38 10.89
CA GLN A 67 -14.31 26.77 9.73
C GLN A 67 -15.16 26.86 8.45
N SER A 68 -16.16 25.99 8.30
CA SER A 68 -17.10 26.07 7.17
C SER A 68 -17.90 27.36 7.20
N LEU A 69 -18.45 27.72 8.36
CA LEU A 69 -19.19 28.98 8.52
C LEU A 69 -18.29 30.20 8.30
N GLU A 70 -17.06 30.19 8.82
CA GLU A 70 -16.10 31.28 8.67
C GLU A 70 -15.67 31.47 7.20
N ARG A 71 -15.32 30.37 6.50
CA ARG A 71 -14.71 30.44 5.17
C ARG A 71 -15.71 30.41 4.03
N LEU A 72 -16.84 29.74 4.22
CA LEU A 72 -17.85 29.52 3.17
C LEU A 72 -19.11 30.36 3.41
N GLY A 73 -19.30 30.91 4.62
CA GLY A 73 -20.52 31.61 5.02
C GLY A 73 -21.75 30.70 5.18
N LYS A 74 -21.57 29.38 5.07
CA LYS A 74 -22.62 28.35 5.14
C LYS A 74 -22.02 27.00 5.57
N LEU A 75 -22.89 26.08 5.98
CA LEU A 75 -22.49 24.68 6.16
C LEU A 75 -22.23 23.99 4.81
N PRO A 76 -21.41 22.93 4.77
CA PRO A 76 -21.22 22.14 3.55
C PRO A 76 -22.52 21.43 3.16
N ASN A 77 -22.68 21.12 1.88
CA ASN A 77 -23.82 20.33 1.41
C ASN A 77 -23.66 18.86 1.80
N LYS A 78 -22.42 18.35 1.73
CA LYS A 78 -22.09 16.96 2.03
C LYS A 78 -20.82 16.86 2.84
N VAL A 79 -20.76 15.92 3.78
CA VAL A 79 -19.55 15.57 4.54
C VAL A 79 -19.23 14.10 4.32
N VAL A 80 -17.99 13.81 3.93
CA VAL A 80 -17.53 12.47 3.56
C VAL A 80 -16.38 12.02 4.46
N ALA A 81 -16.43 10.80 4.98
CA ALA A 81 -15.36 10.24 5.80
C ALA A 81 -15.24 8.72 5.60
N CYS A 82 -14.03 8.16 5.73
CA CYS A 82 -13.80 6.72 5.63
C CYS A 82 -14.20 6.01 6.93
N VAL A 83 -14.73 4.79 6.82
CA VAL A 83 -15.29 4.03 7.94
C VAL A 83 -14.68 2.63 7.98
N GLY A 84 -13.73 2.43 8.90
CA GLY A 84 -13.34 1.11 9.39
C GLY A 84 -14.10 0.83 10.68
N GLY A 85 -13.42 0.93 11.83
CA GLY A 85 -14.11 0.98 13.12
C GLY A 85 -14.94 2.25 13.34
N GLY A 86 -14.63 3.36 12.64
CA GLY A 86 -15.48 4.55 12.53
C GLY A 86 -15.07 5.82 13.31
N SER A 87 -13.96 5.84 14.07
CA SER A 87 -13.69 6.95 14.99
C SER A 87 -13.56 8.33 14.33
N ASN A 88 -12.81 8.43 13.24
CA ASN A 88 -12.67 9.69 12.48
C ASN A 88 -14.03 10.17 11.94
N ALA A 89 -14.84 9.25 11.39
CA ALA A 89 -16.13 9.54 10.81
C ALA A 89 -17.14 9.95 11.89
N ALA A 90 -17.19 9.24 13.02
CA ALA A 90 -18.03 9.63 14.15
C ALA A 90 -17.65 11.01 14.70
N GLY A 91 -16.36 11.29 14.86
CA GLY A 91 -15.88 12.61 15.29
C GLY A 91 -16.24 13.73 14.31
N MET A 92 -16.10 13.46 13.01
CA MET A 92 -16.51 14.40 11.96
C MET A 92 -18.02 14.61 11.91
N PHE A 93 -18.81 13.53 11.97
CA PHE A 93 -20.26 13.57 11.74
C PHE A 93 -21.07 14.03 12.93
N TYR A 94 -20.62 13.73 14.16
CA TYR A 94 -21.42 13.96 15.37
C TYR A 94 -21.88 15.43 15.51
N PRO A 95 -21.04 16.45 15.28
CA PRO A 95 -21.46 17.85 15.33
C PRO A 95 -22.45 18.28 14.22
N PHE A 96 -22.53 17.54 13.11
CA PHE A 96 -23.46 17.79 12.00
C PHE A 96 -24.73 16.92 12.06
N VAL A 97 -24.85 15.99 13.02
CA VAL A 97 -25.92 14.99 13.02
C VAL A 97 -27.33 15.60 13.13
N GLU A 98 -27.45 16.79 13.72
CA GLU A 98 -28.70 17.54 13.80
C GLU A 98 -28.92 18.53 12.65
N ASP A 99 -27.88 18.87 11.90
CA ASP A 99 -27.98 19.70 10.70
C ASP A 99 -28.52 18.84 9.53
N LYS A 100 -29.84 18.62 9.46
CA LYS A 100 -30.47 17.67 8.52
C LYS A 100 -30.30 18.02 7.03
N GLU A 101 -29.96 19.29 6.73
CA GLU A 101 -29.64 19.73 5.37
C GLU A 101 -28.24 19.30 4.92
N VAL A 102 -27.38 18.90 5.86
CA VAL A 102 -26.04 18.38 5.60
C VAL A 102 -26.10 16.86 5.45
N GLU A 103 -25.87 16.38 4.23
CA GLU A 103 -25.80 14.95 3.96
C GLU A 103 -24.46 14.38 4.44
N LEU A 104 -24.51 13.21 5.09
CA LEU A 104 -23.34 12.57 5.69
C LEU A 104 -23.11 11.24 4.98
N ILE A 105 -21.89 11.01 4.51
CA ILE A 105 -21.52 9.84 3.70
C ILE A 105 -20.32 9.14 4.34
N GLY A 106 -20.56 7.95 4.89
CA GLY A 106 -19.51 7.04 5.34
C GLY A 106 -19.04 6.12 4.21
N VAL A 107 -17.72 5.98 4.07
CA VAL A 107 -17.11 5.18 2.99
C VAL A 107 -16.33 4.00 3.58
N GLU A 108 -16.87 2.79 3.41
CA GLU A 108 -16.24 1.54 3.82
C GLU A 108 -15.25 1.01 2.77
N ALA A 109 -14.41 0.06 3.15
CA ALA A 109 -13.48 -0.58 2.23
C ALA A 109 -14.19 -1.65 1.40
N GLY A 110 -14.32 -1.38 0.10
CA GLY A 110 -14.85 -2.32 -0.90
C GLY A 110 -13.83 -3.37 -1.34
N GLY A 111 -12.55 -3.21 -0.96
CA GLY A 111 -11.49 -4.17 -1.21
C GLY A 111 -11.37 -4.53 -2.69
N ARG A 112 -11.35 -5.83 -3.01
CA ARG A 112 -11.24 -6.35 -4.39
C ARG A 112 -12.59 -6.49 -5.10
N GLY A 113 -13.71 -6.21 -4.41
CA GLY A 113 -15.05 -6.31 -4.95
C GLY A 113 -16.08 -6.86 -3.95
N PRO A 114 -17.32 -7.12 -4.39
CA PRO A 114 -18.48 -7.33 -3.53
C PRO A 114 -18.62 -8.75 -2.97
N ASN A 115 -17.68 -9.65 -3.26
CA ASN A 115 -17.76 -11.04 -2.81
C ASN A 115 -17.33 -11.13 -1.34
N ALA A 116 -17.98 -12.01 -0.58
CA ALA A 116 -17.58 -12.27 0.81
C ALA A 116 -16.10 -12.66 0.89
N GLY A 117 -15.37 -12.05 1.83
CA GLY A 117 -13.92 -12.23 1.99
C GLY A 117 -13.05 -11.26 1.17
N ASP A 118 -13.62 -10.55 0.20
CA ASP A 118 -12.88 -9.63 -0.66
C ASP A 118 -13.05 -8.15 -0.27
N HIS A 119 -13.84 -7.84 0.76
CA HIS A 119 -14.09 -6.48 1.23
C HIS A 119 -14.24 -6.40 2.76
N ALA A 120 -14.17 -5.19 3.32
CA ALA A 120 -14.41 -4.89 4.74
C ALA A 120 -15.50 -3.79 4.84
N SER A 121 -16.74 -4.17 4.53
CA SER A 121 -17.89 -3.26 4.42
C SER A 121 -19.13 -3.77 5.17
N PRO A 122 -19.07 -3.87 6.52
CA PRO A 122 -20.14 -4.42 7.34
C PRO A 122 -21.46 -3.65 7.28
N LEU A 123 -21.45 -2.33 7.10
CA LEU A 123 -22.67 -1.56 6.93
C LEU A 123 -23.29 -1.84 5.56
N THR A 124 -22.49 -2.03 4.51
CA THR A 124 -23.01 -2.25 3.15
C THR A 124 -23.53 -3.69 2.96
N TYR A 125 -22.81 -4.69 3.46
CA TYR A 125 -23.07 -6.11 3.16
C TYR A 125 -23.27 -6.99 4.40
N GLY A 126 -23.02 -6.48 5.59
CA GLY A 126 -23.16 -7.24 6.84
C GLY A 126 -24.57 -7.18 7.41
N GLU A 127 -24.72 -7.80 8.58
CA GLU A 127 -25.99 -7.90 9.31
C GLU A 127 -25.82 -7.50 10.78
N PRO A 128 -26.90 -7.12 11.49
CA PRO A 128 -26.83 -6.87 12.92
C PRO A 128 -26.35 -8.10 13.71
N GLY A 129 -25.32 -7.92 14.52
CA GLY A 129 -24.67 -8.97 15.31
C GLY A 129 -23.93 -8.40 16.52
N VAL A 130 -23.30 -9.27 17.31
CA VAL A 130 -22.47 -8.88 18.46
C VAL A 130 -21.02 -9.23 18.18
N LEU A 131 -20.16 -8.23 18.09
CA LEU A 131 -18.72 -8.41 17.95
C LEU A 131 -17.98 -7.49 18.91
N HIS A 132 -16.93 -8.03 19.54
CA HIS A 132 -16.03 -7.30 20.44
C HIS A 132 -16.74 -6.49 21.54
N GLY A 133 -17.90 -6.95 22.01
CA GLY A 133 -18.65 -6.34 23.13
C GLY A 133 -19.68 -5.27 22.74
N SER A 134 -19.97 -5.08 21.45
CA SER A 134 -21.04 -4.18 20.98
C SER A 134 -22.02 -4.88 20.04
N TYR A 135 -23.30 -4.53 20.14
CA TYR A 135 -24.32 -4.87 19.12
C TYR A 135 -24.28 -3.83 17.99
N SER A 136 -23.97 -4.27 16.78
CA SER A 136 -23.69 -3.41 15.61
C SER A 136 -23.83 -4.21 14.31
N PHE A 137 -23.59 -3.61 13.14
CA PHE A 137 -23.42 -4.37 11.90
C PHE A 137 -22.07 -5.11 11.89
N VAL A 138 -22.09 -6.36 11.43
CA VAL A 138 -20.94 -7.28 11.42
C VAL A 138 -20.98 -8.11 10.13
N MET A 139 -19.80 -8.38 9.56
CA MET A 139 -19.61 -9.41 8.53
C MET A 139 -19.61 -10.79 9.19
N GLN A 140 -20.69 -11.55 9.02
CA GLN A 140 -20.87 -12.87 9.64
C GLN A 140 -21.59 -13.84 8.69
N ASP A 141 -21.36 -15.14 8.88
CA ASP A 141 -22.05 -16.20 8.13
C ASP A 141 -23.41 -16.58 8.76
N GLU A 142 -24.09 -17.55 8.16
CA GLU A 142 -25.42 -18.02 8.60
C GLU A 142 -25.42 -18.58 10.04
N ASP A 143 -24.27 -19.05 10.53
CA ASP A 143 -24.09 -19.56 11.90
C ASP A 143 -23.64 -18.44 12.88
N GLY A 144 -23.49 -17.21 12.39
CA GLY A 144 -23.02 -16.05 13.15
C GLY A 144 -21.52 -16.02 13.40
N GLN A 145 -20.72 -16.81 12.66
CA GLN A 145 -19.26 -16.72 12.73
C GLN A 145 -18.77 -15.50 11.98
N THR A 146 -17.82 -14.78 12.56
CA THR A 146 -17.23 -13.60 11.90
C THR A 146 -16.47 -14.03 10.65
N CYS A 147 -16.81 -13.42 9.50
CA CYS A 147 -16.13 -13.68 8.25
C CYS A 147 -14.72 -13.06 8.25
N ASP A 148 -13.85 -13.63 7.41
CA ASP A 148 -12.66 -12.91 6.98
C ASP A 148 -13.05 -11.76 6.04
N VAL A 149 -12.24 -10.70 6.06
CA VAL A 149 -12.45 -9.47 5.29
C VAL A 149 -11.15 -9.05 4.63
N HIS A 150 -11.24 -8.10 3.70
CA HIS A 150 -10.07 -7.57 3.02
C HIS A 150 -10.17 -6.07 2.73
N SER A 151 -9.04 -5.38 2.89
CA SER A 151 -8.77 -4.07 2.31
C SER A 151 -7.26 -3.94 2.08
N MET A 152 -6.85 -3.16 1.08
CA MET A 152 -5.44 -2.73 0.99
C MET A 152 -5.04 -1.80 2.16
N SER A 153 -6.01 -1.16 2.81
CA SER A 153 -5.81 -0.25 3.94
C SER A 153 -6.00 -0.99 5.25
N ALA A 154 -4.89 -1.20 5.97
CA ALA A 154 -4.90 -1.92 7.26
C ALA A 154 -5.80 -1.26 8.33
N GLY A 155 -6.05 0.05 8.27
CA GLY A 155 -6.95 0.76 9.17
C GLY A 155 -8.45 0.55 8.89
N LEU A 156 -8.80 0.07 7.69
CA LEU A 156 -10.18 -0.25 7.29
C LEU A 156 -10.48 -1.76 7.29
N ASP A 157 -9.45 -2.61 7.36
CA ASP A 157 -9.56 -4.07 7.35
C ASP A 157 -10.13 -4.64 8.66
N TYR A 158 -11.43 -4.42 8.89
CA TYR A 158 -12.13 -4.80 10.11
C TYR A 158 -13.57 -5.28 9.82
N PRO A 159 -14.01 -6.44 10.36
CA PRO A 159 -15.29 -7.04 10.01
C PRO A 159 -16.51 -6.47 10.76
N GLY A 160 -16.34 -5.43 11.58
CA GLY A 160 -17.43 -4.80 12.31
C GLY A 160 -17.37 -3.29 12.23
N VAL A 161 -18.25 -2.60 12.95
CA VAL A 161 -18.26 -1.13 12.97
C VAL A 161 -18.79 -0.63 14.32
N GLY A 162 -18.51 0.64 14.66
CA GLY A 162 -19.04 1.25 15.88
C GLY A 162 -20.58 1.27 15.92
N PRO A 163 -21.21 1.04 17.08
CA PRO A 163 -22.66 0.92 17.20
C PRO A 163 -23.43 2.21 16.86
N GLU A 164 -22.80 3.37 16.98
CA GLU A 164 -23.43 4.64 16.62
C GLU A 164 -23.57 4.81 15.09
N HIS A 165 -22.60 4.32 14.31
CA HIS A 165 -22.73 4.26 12.86
C HIS A 165 -23.88 3.35 12.43
N SER A 166 -24.03 2.20 13.09
CA SER A 166 -25.16 1.28 12.90
C SER A 166 -26.49 1.94 13.18
N TYR A 167 -26.58 2.74 14.25
CA TYR A 167 -27.77 3.54 14.55
C TYR A 167 -28.05 4.60 13.47
N TRP A 168 -27.03 5.34 13.03
CA TRP A 168 -27.19 6.34 11.96
C TRP A 168 -27.58 5.73 10.62
N LYS A 169 -27.09 4.53 10.30
CA LYS A 169 -27.54 3.77 9.11
C LYS A 169 -29.01 3.39 9.24
N ALA A 170 -29.38 2.76 10.36
CA ALA A 170 -30.73 2.25 10.59
C ALA A 170 -31.80 3.36 10.60
N THR A 171 -31.42 4.57 11.03
CA THR A 171 -32.28 5.76 11.02
C THR A 171 -32.23 6.55 9.71
N GLY A 172 -31.36 6.16 8.77
CA GLY A 172 -31.16 6.86 7.50
C GLY A 172 -30.47 8.22 7.63
N ARG A 173 -29.85 8.52 8.78
CA ARG A 173 -29.16 9.81 8.99
C ARG A 173 -27.85 9.92 8.22
N VAL A 174 -27.12 8.81 8.11
CA VAL A 174 -25.85 8.72 7.37
C VAL A 174 -26.01 7.67 6.28
N GLU A 175 -25.63 8.03 5.07
CA GLU A 175 -25.51 7.10 3.95
C GLU A 175 -24.17 6.37 4.05
N TYR A 176 -24.16 5.06 3.81
CA TYR A 176 -22.93 4.27 3.77
C TYR A 176 -22.79 3.61 2.41
N THR A 177 -21.59 3.70 1.87
CA THR A 177 -21.18 3.14 0.58
C THR A 177 -19.78 2.55 0.74
N CYS A 178 -19.28 1.88 -0.29
CA CYS A 178 -17.94 1.33 -0.32
C CYS A 178 -17.10 1.94 -1.45
N CYS A 179 -15.78 1.82 -1.32
CA CYS A 179 -14.79 2.19 -2.34
C CYS A 179 -13.81 1.03 -2.51
N GLU A 180 -13.66 0.53 -3.74
CA GLU A 180 -12.72 -0.56 -4.07
C GLU A 180 -11.27 -0.06 -4.02
N ASP A 181 -10.33 -0.97 -3.82
CA ASP A 181 -8.90 -0.66 -3.63
C ASP A 181 -8.34 0.15 -4.82
N ASP A 182 -8.70 -0.20 -6.06
CA ASP A 182 -8.26 0.51 -7.27
C ASP A 182 -8.81 1.94 -7.33
N ASP A 183 -10.03 2.19 -6.84
CA ASP A 183 -10.62 3.52 -6.81
C ASP A 183 -10.03 4.37 -5.67
N ALA A 184 -9.74 3.77 -4.52
CA ALA A 184 -9.01 4.43 -3.45
C ALA A 184 -7.61 4.85 -3.92
N MET A 185 -6.90 4.04 -4.71
CA MET A 185 -5.63 4.42 -5.32
C MET A 185 -5.74 5.60 -6.28
N LYS A 186 -6.81 5.67 -7.10
CA LYS A 186 -7.07 6.86 -7.93
C LYS A 186 -7.30 8.11 -7.08
N GLY A 187 -7.99 7.98 -5.95
CA GLY A 187 -8.18 9.07 -4.99
C GLY A 187 -6.86 9.54 -4.36
N PHE A 188 -5.98 8.61 -4.02
CA PHE A 188 -4.63 8.89 -3.53
C PHE A 188 -3.82 9.68 -4.58
N ASP A 189 -3.72 9.13 -5.80
CA ASP A 189 -2.93 9.70 -6.89
C ASP A 189 -3.43 11.08 -7.29
N ALA A 190 -4.76 11.27 -7.34
CA ALA A 190 -5.37 12.54 -7.68
C ALA A 190 -4.99 13.62 -6.67
N LEU A 191 -5.14 13.36 -5.36
CA LEU A 191 -4.84 14.34 -4.32
C LEU A 191 -3.34 14.67 -4.26
N ALA A 192 -2.49 13.65 -4.43
CA ALA A 192 -1.05 13.83 -4.47
C ALA A 192 -0.62 14.68 -5.67
N ALA A 193 -1.15 14.38 -6.87
CA ALA A 193 -0.75 15.04 -8.10
C ALA A 193 -1.33 16.46 -8.23
N SER A 194 -2.55 16.71 -7.75
CA SER A 194 -3.20 18.02 -7.91
C SER A 194 -2.90 18.99 -6.76
N GLU A 195 -2.89 18.50 -5.52
CA GLU A 195 -2.76 19.35 -4.32
C GLU A 195 -1.41 19.19 -3.60
N GLY A 196 -0.56 18.23 -4.02
CA GLY A 196 0.71 17.96 -3.35
C GLY A 196 0.54 17.40 -1.93
N ILE A 197 -0.63 16.83 -1.63
CA ILE A 197 -0.95 16.23 -0.33
C ILE A 197 -0.94 14.71 -0.49
N LEU A 198 -0.13 14.02 0.31
CA LEU A 198 -0.12 12.56 0.36
C LEU A 198 -1.13 12.07 1.42
N PRO A 199 -2.31 11.57 1.03
CA PRO A 199 -3.29 11.07 1.99
C PRO A 199 -2.91 9.67 2.50
N ALA A 200 -3.41 9.30 3.68
CA ALA A 200 -3.42 7.89 4.07
C ALA A 200 -4.34 7.08 3.12
N LEU A 201 -4.07 5.78 2.95
CA LEU A 201 -4.91 4.92 2.09
C LEU A 201 -6.35 4.86 2.61
N GLU A 202 -6.54 4.94 3.94
CA GLU A 202 -7.84 5.07 4.61
C GLU A 202 -8.59 6.31 4.06
N SER A 203 -7.96 7.49 4.15
CA SER A 203 -8.56 8.77 3.72
C SER A 203 -8.80 8.80 2.21
N SER A 204 -7.99 8.08 1.44
CA SER A 204 -8.09 8.00 -0.02
C SER A 204 -9.41 7.38 -0.48
N HIS A 205 -10.01 6.49 0.32
CA HIS A 205 -11.37 5.98 0.07
C HIS A 205 -12.41 7.11 0.10
N ALA A 206 -12.32 7.99 1.10
CA ALA A 206 -13.22 9.14 1.23
C ALA A 206 -13.01 10.15 0.11
N VAL A 207 -11.75 10.40 -0.30
CA VAL A 207 -11.41 11.29 -1.42
C VAL A 207 -11.98 10.76 -2.74
N ALA A 208 -11.76 9.46 -3.04
CA ALA A 208 -12.28 8.84 -4.26
C ALA A 208 -13.81 8.96 -4.34
N LYS A 209 -14.53 8.69 -3.25
CA LYS A 209 -15.98 8.88 -3.19
C LYS A 209 -16.39 10.35 -3.33
N ALA A 210 -15.67 11.27 -2.66
CA ALA A 210 -15.96 12.69 -2.76
C ALA A 210 -15.81 13.21 -4.19
N MET A 211 -14.82 12.73 -4.96
CA MET A 211 -14.67 13.05 -6.38
C MET A 211 -15.86 12.56 -7.20
N GLU A 212 -16.32 11.32 -6.97
CA GLU A 212 -17.50 10.75 -7.64
C GLU A 212 -18.78 11.57 -7.36
N VAL A 213 -18.95 11.97 -6.09
CA VAL A 213 -20.08 12.76 -5.63
C VAL A 213 -20.03 14.17 -6.20
N ALA A 214 -18.88 14.85 -6.11
CA ALA A 214 -18.70 16.21 -6.61
C ALA A 214 -18.90 16.30 -8.13
N ALA A 215 -18.56 15.26 -8.90
CA ALA A 215 -18.79 15.21 -10.34
C ALA A 215 -20.28 15.30 -10.74
N LYS A 216 -21.19 14.99 -9.81
CA LYS A 216 -22.65 15.03 -10.01
C LYS A 216 -23.29 16.27 -9.39
N MET A 217 -22.51 17.10 -8.69
CA MET A 217 -22.99 18.29 -7.98
C MET A 217 -22.83 19.55 -8.83
N SER A 218 -23.57 20.59 -8.46
CA SER A 218 -23.35 21.92 -9.02
C SER A 218 -22.07 22.55 -8.47
N LYS A 219 -21.46 23.44 -9.25
CA LYS A 219 -20.21 24.14 -8.89
C LYS A 219 -20.29 25.00 -7.62
N ASP A 220 -21.51 25.33 -7.16
CA ASP A 220 -21.75 26.20 -6.01
C ASP A 220 -21.99 25.40 -4.70
N GLU A 221 -22.08 24.07 -4.82
CA GLU A 221 -22.20 23.15 -3.69
C GLU A 221 -20.83 22.72 -3.16
N VAL A 222 -20.78 22.40 -1.87
CA VAL A 222 -19.54 22.09 -1.16
C VAL A 222 -19.56 20.68 -0.60
N VAL A 223 -18.50 19.93 -0.89
CA VAL A 223 -18.18 18.65 -0.24
C VAL A 223 -17.03 18.87 0.71
N LEU A 224 -17.24 18.54 1.99
CA LEU A 224 -16.20 18.51 3.01
C LEU A 224 -15.70 17.07 3.19
N VAL A 225 -14.39 16.84 3.13
CA VAL A 225 -13.80 15.50 3.26
C VAL A 225 -12.95 15.43 4.53
N CYS A 226 -13.19 14.42 5.37
CA CYS A 226 -12.35 14.13 6.53
C CYS A 226 -11.06 13.43 6.08
N LEU A 227 -9.97 14.19 5.96
CA LEU A 227 -8.65 13.65 5.65
C LEU A 227 -8.00 13.09 6.92
N SER A 228 -8.42 11.88 7.29
CA SER A 228 -8.14 11.23 8.58
C SER A 228 -6.67 10.96 8.90
N GLY A 229 -5.78 10.96 7.90
CA GLY A 229 -4.35 10.76 8.11
C GLY A 229 -3.49 11.09 6.91
N ARG A 230 -2.18 11.11 7.15
CA ARG A 230 -1.13 11.35 6.14
C ARG A 230 -0.54 10.05 5.61
N GLY A 231 -0.10 10.11 4.36
CA GLY A 231 0.40 8.98 3.58
C GLY A 231 1.83 8.54 3.89
N ASP A 232 2.56 9.12 4.85
CA ASP A 232 3.96 8.71 5.14
C ASP A 232 4.06 7.24 5.58
N LYS A 233 2.96 6.64 6.09
CA LYS A 233 2.92 5.21 6.42
C LYS A 233 2.66 4.34 5.18
N ALA A 234 2.16 4.94 4.10
CA ALA A 234 2.01 4.30 2.80
C ALA A 234 3.36 4.07 2.09
N ASP A 235 4.49 4.43 2.73
CA ASP A 235 5.88 4.12 2.33
C ASP A 235 6.19 2.61 2.18
N ASN A 236 5.19 1.73 2.30
CA ASN A 236 5.25 0.34 1.86
C ASN A 236 4.16 0.05 0.81
N LEU A 237 3.95 0.96 -0.15
CA LEU A 237 3.56 0.54 -1.49
C LEU A 237 4.57 -0.54 -1.87
N MET A 238 4.12 -1.79 -1.86
CA MET A 238 4.97 -2.90 -2.24
C MET A 238 5.49 -2.59 -3.63
N SER A 239 6.82 -2.56 -3.79
CA SER A 239 7.45 -2.31 -5.08
C SER A 239 6.84 -3.25 -6.13
N ALA A 240 6.90 -2.89 -7.41
CA ALA A 240 6.35 -3.77 -8.46
C ALA A 240 6.93 -5.20 -8.38
N VAL A 241 8.17 -5.33 -7.91
CA VAL A 241 8.82 -6.61 -7.61
C VAL A 241 8.16 -7.29 -6.41
N ASP A 242 8.01 -6.60 -5.27
CA ASP A 242 7.39 -7.18 -4.07
C ASP A 242 5.96 -7.66 -4.36
N ARG A 243 5.14 -6.88 -5.09
CA ARG A 243 3.79 -7.28 -5.51
C ARG A 243 3.80 -8.55 -6.36
N ALA A 244 4.73 -8.67 -7.31
CA ALA A 244 4.84 -9.86 -8.15
C ALA A 244 5.12 -11.12 -7.29
N PHE A 245 6.01 -11.02 -6.30
CA PHE A 245 6.32 -12.14 -5.41
C PHE A 245 5.18 -12.43 -4.42
N GLU A 246 4.50 -11.43 -3.89
CA GLU A 246 3.35 -11.59 -2.99
C GLU A 246 2.21 -12.35 -3.67
N ASN A 247 1.85 -11.95 -4.89
CA ASN A 247 0.81 -12.59 -5.70
C ASN A 247 1.13 -14.08 -5.93
N LEU A 248 2.39 -14.41 -6.20
CA LEU A 248 2.82 -15.79 -6.38
C LEU A 248 2.77 -16.59 -5.08
N ARG A 249 3.15 -16.00 -3.94
CA ARG A 249 3.05 -16.65 -2.62
C ARG A 249 1.60 -16.99 -2.28
N GLN A 250 0.67 -16.06 -2.51
CA GLN A 250 -0.77 -16.28 -2.29
C GLN A 250 -1.30 -17.44 -3.13
N GLN A 251 -0.79 -17.61 -4.35
CA GLN A 251 -1.15 -18.71 -5.25
C GLN A 251 -0.35 -20.00 -5.02
N ASN A 252 0.56 -20.02 -4.03
CA ASN A 252 1.52 -21.09 -3.80
C ASN A 252 2.33 -21.48 -5.07
N LYS A 253 2.70 -20.47 -5.87
CA LYS A 253 3.48 -20.62 -7.11
C LYS A 253 4.93 -20.21 -6.91
N LYS A 254 5.80 -20.75 -7.75
CA LYS A 254 7.21 -20.34 -7.85
C LYS A 254 7.37 -19.24 -8.89
N ALA A 255 8.31 -18.33 -8.65
CA ALA A 255 8.67 -17.29 -9.61
C ALA A 255 9.62 -17.85 -10.68
N LEU A 256 9.38 -17.47 -11.94
CA LEU A 256 10.33 -17.62 -13.02
C LEU A 256 10.90 -16.25 -13.35
N VAL A 257 12.21 -16.07 -13.20
CA VAL A 257 12.92 -14.82 -13.50
C VAL A 257 13.90 -15.10 -14.65
N PRO A 258 13.50 -14.91 -15.92
CA PRO A 258 14.38 -15.11 -17.07
C PRO A 258 15.38 -13.96 -17.20
N PHE A 259 16.63 -14.32 -17.50
CA PHE A 259 17.72 -13.40 -17.82
C PHE A 259 17.86 -13.21 -19.34
N VAL A 260 17.91 -11.95 -19.78
CA VAL A 260 18.15 -11.56 -21.17
C VAL A 260 19.33 -10.60 -21.24
N THR A 261 20.38 -10.94 -21.99
CA THR A 261 21.47 -10.00 -22.27
C THR A 261 21.01 -8.93 -23.24
N ALA A 262 21.11 -7.66 -22.85
CA ALA A 262 20.77 -6.57 -23.74
C ALA A 262 21.72 -6.52 -24.95
N GLY A 263 21.17 -6.52 -26.16
CA GLY A 263 21.95 -6.40 -27.38
C GLY A 263 22.56 -7.72 -27.90
N ASP A 264 22.22 -8.87 -27.31
CA ASP A 264 22.63 -10.17 -27.82
C ASP A 264 21.41 -11.03 -28.22
N PRO A 265 21.14 -11.24 -29.53
CA PRO A 265 21.92 -10.79 -30.69
C PRO A 265 21.65 -9.35 -31.16
N SER A 266 20.60 -8.67 -30.70
CA SER A 266 20.36 -7.24 -31.01
C SER A 266 19.35 -6.65 -30.03
N LEU A 267 19.19 -5.32 -30.00
CA LEU A 267 18.21 -4.65 -29.13
C LEU A 267 16.77 -4.97 -29.55
N GLU A 268 16.52 -5.14 -30.84
CA GLU A 268 15.21 -5.57 -31.37
C GLU A 268 14.84 -6.95 -30.84
N ILE A 269 15.81 -7.88 -30.79
CA ILE A 269 15.60 -9.20 -30.21
C ILE A 269 15.47 -9.12 -28.69
N THR A 270 16.20 -8.23 -28.01
CA THR A 270 15.98 -7.97 -26.57
C THR A 270 14.52 -7.56 -26.30
N ALA A 271 13.98 -6.59 -27.04
CA ALA A 271 12.60 -6.15 -26.90
C ALA A 271 11.58 -7.27 -27.17
N ALA A 272 11.79 -8.02 -28.25
CA ALA A 272 10.92 -9.16 -28.61
C ALA A 272 10.95 -10.25 -27.53
N ALA A 273 12.13 -10.57 -27.01
CA ALA A 273 12.30 -11.55 -25.94
C ALA A 273 11.59 -11.14 -24.66
N LEU A 274 11.75 -9.89 -24.21
CA LEU A 274 11.06 -9.38 -23.02
C LEU A 274 9.54 -9.48 -23.17
N THR A 275 9.03 -9.05 -24.31
CA THR A 275 7.59 -9.11 -24.63
C THR A 275 7.06 -10.54 -24.56
N GLU A 276 7.76 -11.49 -25.18
CA GLU A 276 7.33 -12.89 -25.20
C GLU A 276 7.44 -13.54 -23.81
N LEU A 277 8.52 -13.28 -23.07
CA LEU A 277 8.71 -13.79 -21.71
C LEU A 277 7.62 -13.31 -20.77
N GLY A 278 7.29 -12.01 -20.80
CA GLY A 278 6.18 -11.44 -20.04
C GLY A 278 4.85 -12.13 -20.37
N LYS A 279 4.53 -12.28 -21.66
CA LYS A 279 3.31 -12.99 -22.11
C LYS A 279 3.24 -14.45 -21.65
N ARG A 280 4.38 -15.12 -21.50
CA ARG A 280 4.48 -16.52 -21.06
C ARG A 280 4.47 -16.68 -19.54
N GLY A 281 4.31 -15.59 -18.78
CA GLY A 281 4.17 -15.62 -17.33
C GLY A 281 5.50 -15.54 -16.58
N ALA A 282 6.50 -14.84 -17.13
CA ALA A 282 7.64 -14.40 -16.32
C ALA A 282 7.15 -13.59 -15.12
N ALA A 283 7.68 -13.88 -13.94
CA ALA A 283 7.34 -13.16 -12.71
C ALA A 283 8.04 -11.79 -12.66
N VAL A 284 9.28 -11.76 -13.14
CA VAL A 284 10.13 -10.57 -13.30
C VAL A 284 11.01 -10.83 -14.52
N CYS A 285 11.18 -9.87 -15.41
CA CYS A 285 12.16 -9.98 -16.48
C CYS A 285 13.49 -9.33 -16.07
N GLU A 286 14.58 -10.07 -16.15
CA GLU A 286 15.91 -9.56 -15.84
C GLU A 286 16.67 -9.21 -17.12
N VAL A 287 17.17 -7.98 -17.21
CA VAL A 287 17.96 -7.49 -18.34
C VAL A 287 19.41 -7.26 -17.91
N GLY A 288 20.33 -8.07 -18.43
CA GLY A 288 21.75 -7.89 -18.24
C GLY A 288 22.29 -6.73 -19.08
N ILE A 289 22.87 -5.73 -18.41
CA ILE A 289 23.55 -4.59 -19.05
C ILE A 289 25.03 -4.97 -19.23
N PRO A 290 25.52 -5.13 -20.47
CA PRO A 290 26.88 -5.59 -20.71
C PRO A 290 27.96 -4.65 -20.15
N TYR A 291 28.97 -5.21 -19.50
CA TYR A 291 30.16 -4.52 -19.01
C TYR A 291 31.42 -5.37 -19.25
N SER A 292 32.60 -4.76 -19.22
CA SER A 292 33.84 -5.35 -19.76
C SER A 292 34.37 -6.57 -19.01
N ASP A 293 33.98 -6.75 -17.74
CA ASP A 293 34.58 -7.73 -16.84
C ASP A 293 33.55 -8.46 -15.94
N PRO A 294 32.58 -9.20 -16.51
CA PRO A 294 31.53 -9.89 -15.74
C PRO A 294 32.03 -11.22 -15.16
N ILE A 295 33.15 -11.17 -14.45
CA ILE A 295 33.87 -12.37 -13.96
C ILE A 295 32.98 -13.20 -13.02
N ALA A 296 32.08 -12.54 -12.29
CA ALA A 296 31.16 -13.18 -11.35
C ALA A 296 29.92 -13.81 -12.00
N ASP A 297 29.62 -13.50 -13.26
CA ASP A 297 28.33 -13.82 -13.90
C ASP A 297 28.35 -15.14 -14.69
N GLY A 298 29.49 -15.84 -14.67
CA GLY A 298 29.67 -17.13 -15.33
C GLY A 298 29.94 -17.05 -16.84
N PRO A 299 30.39 -18.17 -17.45
CA PRO A 299 30.96 -18.16 -18.79
C PRO A 299 29.94 -17.89 -19.90
N VAL A 300 28.66 -18.22 -19.69
CA VAL A 300 27.60 -17.99 -20.67
C VAL A 300 27.25 -16.50 -20.77
N ILE A 301 27.09 -15.82 -19.63
CA ILE A 301 26.82 -14.38 -19.57
C ILE A 301 28.05 -13.60 -20.05
N GLN A 302 29.26 -14.01 -19.66
CA GLN A 302 30.49 -13.40 -20.17
C GLN A 302 30.58 -13.45 -21.70
N ALA A 303 30.23 -14.60 -22.29
CA ALA A 303 30.23 -14.74 -23.74
C ALA A 303 29.16 -13.88 -24.43
N SER A 304 27.94 -13.77 -23.88
CA SER A 304 26.91 -12.89 -24.43
C SER A 304 27.26 -11.41 -24.28
N TYR A 305 27.87 -11.02 -23.15
CA TYR A 305 28.31 -9.65 -22.92
C TYR A 305 29.41 -9.25 -23.90
N THR A 306 30.37 -10.15 -24.17
CA THR A 306 31.41 -9.92 -25.18
C THR A 306 30.78 -9.63 -26.55
N ARG A 307 29.83 -10.48 -27.00
CA ARG A 307 29.12 -10.28 -28.27
C ARG A 307 28.30 -8.98 -28.31
N ALA A 308 27.69 -8.59 -27.20
CA ALA A 308 26.92 -7.36 -27.12
C ALA A 308 27.82 -6.11 -27.12
N LEU A 309 28.96 -6.16 -26.41
CA LEU A 309 29.93 -5.06 -26.35
C LEU A 309 30.62 -4.79 -27.69
N ASP A 310 30.87 -5.82 -28.49
CA ASP A 310 31.43 -5.67 -29.85
C ASP A 310 30.55 -4.78 -30.75
N LYS A 311 29.25 -4.70 -30.45
CA LYS A 311 28.28 -3.84 -31.17
C LYS A 311 28.27 -2.40 -30.67
N LYS A 312 29.07 -2.07 -29.64
CA LYS A 312 29.22 -0.71 -29.07
C LYS A 312 27.90 -0.08 -28.61
N ILE A 313 26.95 -0.91 -28.17
CA ILE A 313 25.64 -0.48 -27.68
C ILE A 313 25.83 0.37 -26.41
N LYS A 314 25.01 1.43 -26.29
CA LYS A 314 25.07 2.38 -25.16
C LYS A 314 23.98 2.07 -24.15
N LEU A 315 24.24 2.37 -22.87
CA LEU A 315 23.25 2.26 -21.79
C LEU A 315 21.93 2.94 -22.16
N LYS A 316 21.99 4.15 -22.70
CA LYS A 316 20.80 4.88 -23.15
C LYS A 316 19.96 4.06 -24.14
N SER A 317 20.57 3.48 -25.16
CA SER A 317 19.85 2.67 -26.15
C SER A 317 19.22 1.42 -25.53
N ILE A 318 19.85 0.84 -24.51
CA ILE A 318 19.28 -0.29 -23.75
C ILE A 318 18.06 0.18 -22.96
N LEU A 319 18.17 1.27 -22.21
CA LEU A 319 17.05 1.85 -21.45
C LEU A 319 15.90 2.29 -22.36
N ASP A 320 16.19 2.93 -23.49
CA ASP A 320 15.18 3.31 -24.50
C ASP A 320 14.44 2.06 -25.03
N THR A 321 15.17 0.96 -25.24
CA THR A 321 14.60 -0.33 -25.67
C THR A 321 13.69 -0.92 -24.59
N ILE A 322 14.12 -0.93 -23.33
CA ILE A 322 13.28 -1.38 -22.19
C ILE A 322 12.02 -0.52 -22.11
N GLY A 323 12.17 0.81 -22.12
CA GLY A 323 11.04 1.76 -22.06
C GLY A 323 10.02 1.59 -23.19
N SER A 324 10.45 1.10 -24.36
CA SER A 324 9.53 0.81 -25.47
C SER A 324 8.60 -0.39 -25.22
N VAL A 325 8.98 -1.32 -24.34
CA VAL A 325 8.21 -2.55 -24.07
C VAL A 325 7.55 -2.56 -22.70
N THR A 326 8.16 -1.95 -21.68
CA THR A 326 7.68 -1.99 -20.29
C THR A 326 6.19 -1.63 -20.13
N PRO A 327 5.63 -0.60 -20.80
CA PRO A 327 4.21 -0.26 -20.67
C PRO A 327 3.24 -1.38 -21.07
N THR A 328 3.71 -2.37 -21.82
CA THR A 328 2.92 -3.52 -22.30
C THR A 328 3.24 -4.83 -21.58
N LEU A 329 4.24 -4.83 -20.69
CA LEU A 329 4.65 -6.02 -19.97
C LEU A 329 3.75 -6.26 -18.76
N PRO A 330 3.29 -7.51 -18.52
CA PRO A 330 2.49 -7.86 -17.35
C PRO A 330 3.34 -8.06 -16.07
N CYS A 331 4.66 -7.90 -16.16
CA CYS A 331 5.61 -8.15 -15.08
C CYS A 331 6.65 -7.03 -15.00
N PRO A 332 7.22 -6.77 -13.80
CA PRO A 332 8.29 -5.79 -13.64
C PRO A 332 9.57 -6.21 -14.38
N VAL A 333 10.37 -5.20 -14.75
CA VAL A 333 11.70 -5.38 -15.33
C VAL A 333 12.75 -4.96 -14.31
N VAL A 334 13.75 -5.80 -14.09
CA VAL A 334 14.94 -5.47 -13.29
C VAL A 334 16.18 -5.55 -14.17
N THR A 335 17.23 -4.85 -13.80
CA THR A 335 18.50 -4.87 -14.54
C THR A 335 19.60 -5.57 -13.73
N MET A 336 20.51 -6.27 -14.39
CA MET A 336 21.79 -6.65 -13.79
C MET A 336 22.88 -5.76 -14.36
N ILE A 337 23.55 -4.97 -13.51
CA ILE A 337 24.46 -3.92 -13.94
C ILE A 337 25.63 -3.77 -12.96
N SER A 338 26.82 -3.44 -13.48
CA SER A 338 27.98 -3.08 -12.65
C SER A 338 27.80 -1.70 -12.01
N TYR A 339 28.16 -1.58 -10.74
CA TYR A 339 28.19 -0.33 -10.00
C TYR A 339 29.11 0.71 -10.64
N ALA A 340 30.16 0.30 -11.36
CA ALA A 340 31.02 1.24 -12.09
C ALA A 340 30.25 2.07 -13.13
N ILE A 341 29.24 1.47 -13.77
CA ILE A 341 28.37 2.16 -14.74
C ILE A 341 27.46 3.15 -14.02
N ILE A 342 26.84 2.73 -12.91
CA ILE A 342 25.98 3.56 -12.05
C ILE A 342 26.77 4.77 -11.54
N HIS A 343 27.93 4.51 -10.94
CA HIS A 343 28.82 5.54 -10.39
C HIS A 343 29.25 6.55 -11.46
N ARG A 344 29.57 6.09 -12.68
CA ARG A 344 30.01 6.96 -13.78
C ARG A 344 28.91 7.90 -14.30
N HIS A 345 27.65 7.44 -14.29
CA HIS A 345 26.49 8.25 -14.68
C HIS A 345 26.01 9.16 -13.54
N GLY A 346 26.35 8.80 -12.29
CA GLY A 346 25.78 9.39 -11.09
C GLY A 346 24.59 8.55 -10.62
N PRO A 347 24.55 8.08 -9.36
CA PRO A 347 23.49 7.19 -8.88
C PRO A 347 22.07 7.74 -9.03
N GLU A 348 21.87 9.02 -8.76
CA GLU A 348 20.56 9.68 -8.93
C GLU A 348 20.14 9.74 -10.40
N GLN A 349 21.05 10.16 -11.30
CA GLN A 349 20.77 10.25 -12.72
C GLN A 349 20.53 8.88 -13.35
N PHE A 350 21.21 7.85 -12.87
CA PHE A 350 20.94 6.47 -13.26
C PHE A 350 19.53 6.05 -12.84
N LEU A 351 19.15 6.30 -11.59
CA LEU A 351 17.80 5.96 -11.08
C LEU A 351 16.72 6.71 -11.89
N ASP A 352 16.91 8.01 -12.15
CA ASP A 352 15.99 8.80 -12.99
C ASP A 352 15.80 8.15 -14.37
N ALA A 353 16.91 7.79 -15.03
CA ALA A 353 16.86 7.19 -16.37
C ALA A 353 16.27 5.76 -16.36
N ALA A 354 16.59 4.96 -15.35
CA ALA A 354 16.09 3.60 -15.22
C ALA A 354 14.58 3.60 -14.95
N GLN A 355 14.10 4.44 -14.02
CA GLN A 355 12.69 4.56 -13.70
C GLN A 355 11.88 5.15 -14.87
N ALA A 356 12.44 6.13 -15.60
CA ALA A 356 11.81 6.64 -16.82
C ALA A 356 11.64 5.56 -17.91
N ALA A 357 12.53 4.56 -17.95
CA ALA A 357 12.41 3.38 -18.80
C ALA A 357 11.48 2.29 -18.22
N GLY A 358 10.92 2.49 -17.03
CA GLY A 358 10.06 1.54 -16.34
C GLY A 358 10.80 0.41 -15.61
N VAL A 359 12.12 0.53 -15.42
CA VAL A 359 12.88 -0.43 -14.61
C VAL A 359 12.49 -0.29 -13.15
N SER A 360 12.14 -1.40 -12.51
CA SER A 360 11.65 -1.46 -11.13
C SER A 360 12.74 -1.83 -10.11
N GLY A 361 13.93 -2.22 -10.57
CA GLY A 361 15.02 -2.59 -9.68
C GLY A 361 16.33 -2.92 -10.39
N ALA A 362 17.39 -3.07 -9.61
CA ALA A 362 18.69 -3.49 -10.11
C ALA A 362 19.36 -4.50 -9.16
N ILE A 363 19.93 -5.53 -9.79
CA ILE A 363 20.94 -6.41 -9.23
C ILE A 363 22.29 -5.77 -9.54
N VAL A 364 23.09 -5.54 -8.51
CA VAL A 364 24.41 -4.90 -8.64
C VAL A 364 25.46 -5.83 -8.03
N PRO A 365 25.96 -6.83 -8.80
CA PRO A 365 26.76 -7.93 -8.25
C PRO A 365 28.07 -7.49 -7.59
N ASP A 366 28.65 -6.38 -8.07
CA ASP A 366 29.92 -5.80 -7.62
C ASP A 366 29.77 -4.74 -6.52
N LEU A 367 28.54 -4.44 -6.05
CA LEU A 367 28.31 -3.54 -4.93
C LEU A 367 28.31 -4.31 -3.60
N LEU A 368 29.34 -4.08 -2.79
CA LEU A 368 29.46 -4.71 -1.48
C LEU A 368 28.46 -4.11 -0.48
N VAL A 369 27.89 -4.96 0.39
CA VAL A 369 26.90 -4.53 1.41
C VAL A 369 27.48 -3.54 2.44
N GLU A 370 28.80 -3.50 2.60
CA GLU A 370 29.49 -2.54 3.46
C GLU A 370 29.51 -1.12 2.84
N GLU A 371 29.39 -1.03 1.52
CA GLU A 371 29.45 0.21 0.74
C GLU A 371 28.09 0.59 0.13
N SER A 372 27.08 -0.26 0.29
CA SER A 372 25.77 -0.08 -0.34
C SER A 372 24.86 0.92 0.37
N ASP A 373 25.14 1.32 1.62
CA ASP A 373 24.23 2.10 2.47
C ASP A 373 23.69 3.38 1.78
N ALA A 374 24.56 4.14 1.10
CA ALA A 374 24.17 5.37 0.41
C ALA A 374 23.23 5.08 -0.78
N PHE A 375 23.59 4.11 -1.63
CA PHE A 375 22.79 3.75 -2.80
C PHE A 375 21.49 3.04 -2.40
N ALA A 376 21.53 2.17 -1.40
CA ALA A 376 20.36 1.50 -0.84
C ALA A 376 19.34 2.51 -0.29
N LYS A 377 19.80 3.58 0.36
CA LYS A 377 18.93 4.67 0.82
C LYS A 377 18.27 5.40 -0.35
N LEU A 378 19.04 5.73 -1.38
CA LEU A 378 18.52 6.36 -2.61
C LEU A 378 17.47 5.49 -3.30
N CYS A 379 17.73 4.19 -3.44
CA CYS A 379 16.80 3.21 -4.00
C CYS A 379 15.49 3.14 -3.19
N LYS A 380 15.58 3.05 -1.85
CA LYS A 380 14.41 3.04 -0.96
C LYS A 380 13.57 4.31 -1.07
N GLN A 381 14.19 5.48 -1.17
CA GLN A 381 13.50 6.76 -1.32
C GLN A 381 12.72 6.90 -2.63
N ARG A 382 12.99 6.03 -3.62
CA ARG A 382 12.46 6.12 -4.97
C ARG A 382 11.63 4.89 -5.36
N ASP A 383 11.30 4.00 -4.41
CA ASP A 383 10.65 2.70 -4.68
C ASP A 383 11.36 1.91 -5.81
N PHE A 384 12.69 1.86 -5.76
CA PHE A 384 13.51 1.11 -6.70
C PHE A 384 14.16 -0.06 -5.97
N SER A 385 13.91 -1.31 -6.40
CA SER A 385 14.44 -2.48 -5.69
C SER A 385 15.96 -2.61 -5.89
N LEU A 386 16.74 -2.43 -4.82
CA LEU A 386 18.13 -2.88 -4.78
C LEU A 386 18.17 -4.36 -4.37
N ILE A 387 18.51 -5.23 -5.32
CA ILE A 387 18.59 -6.68 -5.14
C ILE A 387 20.05 -7.06 -4.89
N GLN A 388 20.33 -7.58 -3.71
CA GLN A 388 21.69 -7.94 -3.30
C GLN A 388 21.95 -9.44 -3.34
N LEU A 389 23.22 -9.78 -3.58
CA LEU A 389 23.71 -11.14 -3.76
C LEU A 389 24.17 -11.77 -2.43
N VAL A 390 23.76 -13.01 -2.18
CA VAL A 390 24.29 -13.88 -1.13
C VAL A 390 24.95 -15.09 -1.80
N THR A 391 26.24 -15.29 -1.57
CA THR A 391 26.97 -16.45 -2.11
C THR A 391 27.06 -17.58 -1.07
N PRO A 392 27.38 -18.83 -1.47
CA PRO A 392 27.64 -19.91 -0.52
C PRO A 392 28.74 -19.62 0.49
N THR A 393 29.65 -18.70 0.18
CA THR A 393 30.76 -18.27 1.06
C THR A 393 30.42 -17.06 1.94
N THR A 394 29.23 -16.46 1.79
CA THR A 394 28.81 -15.31 2.59
C THR A 394 28.59 -15.73 4.05
N SER A 395 29.22 -15.03 5.00
CA SER A 395 29.05 -15.30 6.43
C SER A 395 27.61 -15.02 6.89
N LYS A 396 27.16 -15.67 7.97
CA LYS A 396 25.81 -15.46 8.52
C LYS A 396 25.53 -14.00 8.88
N GLU A 397 26.51 -13.32 9.46
CA GLU A 397 26.42 -11.90 9.84
C GLU A 397 26.23 -11.02 8.61
N ARG A 398 27.00 -11.27 7.54
CA ARG A 398 26.89 -10.54 6.28
C ARG A 398 25.58 -10.83 5.57
N ALA A 399 25.14 -12.09 5.55
CA ALA A 399 23.84 -12.49 5.00
C ALA A 399 22.68 -11.76 5.71
N LYS A 400 22.75 -11.60 7.03
CA LYS A 400 21.75 -10.83 7.78
C LYS A 400 21.72 -9.36 7.36
N LYS A 401 22.89 -8.71 7.24
CA LYS A 401 22.97 -7.32 6.76
C LYS A 401 22.43 -7.18 5.34
N ILE A 402 22.72 -8.14 4.46
CA ILE A 402 22.21 -8.17 3.09
C ILE A 402 20.67 -8.24 3.10
N VAL A 403 20.08 -9.13 3.90
CA VAL A 403 18.61 -9.25 4.02
C VAL A 403 17.97 -7.97 4.55
N GLU A 404 18.60 -7.28 5.51
CA GLU A 404 18.09 -6.02 6.08
C GLU A 404 18.13 -4.83 5.09
N THR A 405 19.05 -4.87 4.13
CA THR A 405 19.30 -3.77 3.18
C THR A 405 18.74 -4.04 1.79
N SER A 406 18.54 -5.30 1.40
CA SER A 406 17.94 -5.71 0.12
C SER A 406 16.44 -5.43 0.09
N THR A 407 15.91 -5.26 -1.11
CA THR A 407 14.48 -5.05 -1.40
C THR A 407 14.08 -5.91 -2.60
N GLY A 408 12.81 -6.29 -2.73
CA GLY A 408 12.38 -7.29 -3.72
C GLY A 408 12.72 -8.71 -3.31
N PHE A 409 13.87 -9.23 -3.76
CA PHE A 409 14.34 -10.57 -3.44
C PHE A 409 15.82 -10.62 -3.09
N ILE A 410 16.30 -11.80 -2.69
CA ILE A 410 17.72 -12.07 -2.48
C ILE A 410 18.20 -12.91 -3.66
N TYR A 411 19.24 -12.43 -4.34
CA TYR A 411 19.89 -13.19 -5.38
C TYR A 411 20.85 -14.18 -4.70
N TYR A 412 20.71 -15.48 -4.97
CA TYR A 412 21.48 -16.54 -4.32
C TYR A 412 22.20 -17.42 -5.34
#